data_AF-A0A925IS82-F1
#
_entry.id   AF-A0A925IS82-F1
#
_cell.length_a   1.000
_cell.length_b   1.000
_cell.length_c   1.000
_cell.angle_alpha   90.00
_cell.angle_beta   90.00
_cell.angle_gamma   90.00
#
_symmetry.space_group_name_H-M   'P 1'
#
loop_
_entity.id
_entity.type
_entity.pdbx_description
1 polymer ?
#
loop_
_entity_poly.entity_id
_entity_poly.type
_entity_poly.pdbx_seq_one_letter_code
_entity_poly.pdbx_strand_id
1 'polypeptide(L)'
;MAKEFTPLNFTIAECQKEAQEFENFLKENGELSEANQIRPFFGKRLMLSAMVGFLHSHMGLPDVIAFEYELYGDYVCDLVVGDRKNNKYVFIEFEEAKKDSIFRKAGKKSTLEWSKCFEHGYSQIIDWFEIMSVNVNTDKTKAMFGHGKVDFVGVLVVGRETYLDIREKQRLAYRTGKTKVDSQGILCYTFDGLLDFISIRLSSYKLDI
;
A
#
# COMPACT_ATOMS: atom_id res chain seq x y z
N MET A 1 -9.88 21.29 2.26
CA MET A 1 -8.58 21.39 2.95
C MET A 1 -7.86 20.09 2.69
N ALA A 2 -6.64 20.14 2.15
CA ALA A 2 -5.82 18.94 1.99
C ALA A 2 -5.62 18.28 3.36
N LYS A 3 -5.67 16.95 3.41
CA LYS A 3 -5.44 16.24 4.67
C LYS A 3 -3.96 16.28 5.02
N GLU A 4 -3.66 16.65 6.26
CA GLU A 4 -2.30 16.80 6.75
C GLU A 4 -1.77 15.50 7.38
N PHE A 5 -0.44 15.38 7.42
CA PHE A 5 0.22 14.33 8.20
C PHE A 5 -0.11 14.45 9.67
N THR A 6 -0.62 13.35 10.23
CA THR A 6 -0.81 13.21 11.68
C THR A 6 0.44 12.57 12.28
N PRO A 7 1.01 13.14 13.37
CA PRO A 7 2.09 12.51 14.11
C PRO A 7 1.67 11.14 14.66
N LEU A 8 2.57 10.17 14.59
CA LEU A 8 2.33 8.80 15.03
C LEU A 8 3.32 8.43 16.13
N ASN A 9 2.80 7.85 17.23
CA ASN A 9 3.60 7.15 18.22
C ASN A 9 3.39 5.64 18.05
N PHE A 10 4.24 5.00 17.25
CA PHE A 10 4.06 3.61 16.86
C PHE A 10 4.23 2.65 18.04
N THR A 11 3.28 1.72 18.22
CA THR A 11 3.37 0.69 19.27
C THR A 11 3.14 -0.71 18.73
N ILE A 12 4.04 -1.63 19.10
CA ILE A 12 3.94 -3.03 18.67
C ILE A 12 2.72 -3.73 19.28
N ALA A 13 2.40 -3.45 20.54
CA ALA A 13 1.30 -4.10 21.24
C ALA A 13 -0.06 -3.85 20.56
N GLU A 14 -0.36 -2.59 20.22
CA GLU A 14 -1.61 -2.27 19.52
C GLU A 14 -1.57 -2.79 18.07
N CYS A 15 -0.41 -2.71 17.39
CA CYS A 15 -0.27 -3.29 16.05
C CYS A 15 -0.57 -4.80 16.03
N GLN A 16 -0.18 -5.56 17.06
CA GLN A 16 -0.50 -6.98 17.17
C GLN A 16 -2.00 -7.23 17.28
N LYS A 17 -2.69 -6.42 18.09
CA LYS A 17 -4.14 -6.49 18.22
C LYS A 17 -4.83 -6.16 16.89
N GLU A 18 -4.45 -5.06 16.25
CA GLU A 18 -5.03 -4.65 14.96
C GLU A 18 -4.72 -5.65 13.84
N ALA A 19 -3.56 -6.32 13.86
CA ALA A 19 -3.23 -7.40 12.92
C ALA A 19 -4.11 -8.64 13.13
N GLN A 20 -4.44 -8.98 14.38
CA GLN A 20 -5.39 -10.05 14.66
C GLN A 20 -6.80 -9.69 14.17
N GLU A 21 -7.21 -8.43 14.34
CA GLU A 21 -8.46 -7.94 13.76
C GLU A 21 -8.47 -8.01 12.24
N PHE A 22 -7.33 -7.75 11.59
CA PHE A 22 -7.19 -7.84 10.13
C PHE A 22 -7.30 -9.27 9.64
N GLU A 23 -6.66 -10.22 10.33
CA GLU A 23 -6.82 -11.64 10.04
C GLU A 23 -8.28 -12.08 10.15
N ASN A 24 -8.98 -11.68 11.23
CA ASN A 24 -10.39 -12.02 11.42
C ASN A 24 -11.26 -11.38 10.32
N PHE A 25 -11.02 -10.11 10.00
CA PHE A 25 -11.71 -9.40 8.93
C PHE A 25 -11.59 -10.11 7.58
N LEU A 26 -10.41 -10.61 7.23
CA LEU A 26 -10.18 -11.38 6.01
C LEU A 26 -10.80 -12.78 6.04
N LYS A 27 -10.96 -13.41 7.20
CA LYS A 27 -11.62 -14.71 7.37
C LYS A 27 -13.14 -14.60 7.28
N GLU A 28 -13.71 -13.55 7.86
CA GLU A 28 -15.16 -13.32 7.91
C GLU A 28 -15.74 -12.82 6.58
N ASN A 29 -14.90 -12.26 5.71
CA ASN A 29 -15.33 -11.66 4.45
C ASN A 29 -14.58 -12.28 3.27
N GLY A 30 -15.32 -12.85 2.32
CA GLY A 30 -14.75 -13.36 1.07
C GLY A 30 -14.31 -12.21 0.16
N GLU A 31 -15.28 -11.41 -0.27
CA GLU A 31 -15.06 -10.23 -1.11
C GLU A 31 -15.20 -8.93 -0.31
N LEU A 32 -14.31 -7.97 -0.58
CA LEU A 32 -14.29 -6.69 0.10
C LEU A 32 -14.38 -5.54 -0.90
N SER A 33 -15.26 -4.59 -0.60
CA SER A 33 -15.30 -3.31 -1.32
C SER A 33 -14.30 -2.32 -0.72
N GLU A 34 -13.62 -1.60 -1.61
CA GLU A 34 -12.62 -0.58 -1.24
C GLU A 34 -13.23 0.50 -0.33
N ALA A 35 -14.26 1.19 -0.82
CA ALA A 35 -14.85 2.35 -0.15
C ALA A 35 -15.58 2.01 1.16
N ASN A 36 -16.31 0.89 1.22
CA ASN A 36 -17.18 0.61 2.36
C ASN A 36 -16.52 -0.26 3.44
N GLN A 37 -15.47 -1.00 3.08
CA GLN A 37 -14.87 -1.98 3.98
C GLN A 37 -13.37 -1.73 4.16
N ILE A 38 -12.59 -1.70 3.09
CA ILE A 38 -11.12 -1.63 3.19
C ILE A 38 -10.65 -0.29 3.75
N ARG A 39 -10.99 0.84 3.12
CA ARG A 39 -10.52 2.15 3.61
C ARG A 39 -11.01 2.46 5.03
N PRO A 40 -12.29 2.23 5.38
CA PRO A 40 -12.74 2.40 6.76
C PRO A 40 -12.05 1.45 7.75
N PHE A 41 -11.64 0.25 7.31
CA PHE A 41 -10.92 -0.69 8.15
C PHE A 41 -9.53 -0.16 8.52
N PHE A 42 -8.72 0.19 7.52
CA PHE A 42 -7.37 0.72 7.72
C PHE A 42 -7.38 2.11 8.39
N GLY A 43 -8.35 2.96 8.05
CA GLY A 43 -8.52 4.29 8.65
C GLY A 43 -8.75 4.29 10.17
N LYS A 44 -9.23 3.16 10.72
CA LYS A 44 -9.47 3.00 12.16
C LYS A 44 -8.33 2.27 12.89
N ARG A 45 -7.33 1.77 12.16
CA ARG A 45 -6.29 0.86 12.65
C ARG A 45 -4.93 1.44 12.31
N LEU A 46 -4.56 2.47 13.05
CA LEU A 46 -3.42 3.31 12.73
C LEU A 46 -2.10 2.56 12.81
N MET A 47 -1.97 1.62 13.74
CA MET A 47 -0.71 0.90 13.96
C MET A 47 -0.50 -0.17 12.89
N LEU A 48 -1.56 -0.86 12.49
CA LEU A 48 -1.58 -1.76 11.34
C LEU A 48 -1.24 -1.00 10.05
N SER A 49 -1.93 0.13 9.82
CA SER A 49 -1.68 0.99 8.66
C SER A 49 -0.23 1.48 8.65
N ALA A 50 0.31 1.91 9.79
CA ALA A 50 1.70 2.32 9.90
C ALA A 50 2.70 1.17 9.67
N MET A 51 2.35 -0.07 10.04
CA MET A 51 3.22 -1.23 9.80
C MET A 51 3.48 -1.46 8.30
N VAL A 52 2.57 -1.02 7.43
CA VAL A 52 2.76 -1.05 5.97
C VAL A 52 3.96 -0.19 5.52
N GLY A 53 4.34 0.83 6.31
CA GLY A 53 5.52 1.67 6.06
C GLY A 53 6.83 0.87 5.98
N PHE A 54 6.92 -0.27 6.65
CA PHE A 54 8.11 -1.13 6.60
C PHE A 54 8.31 -1.88 5.27
N LEU A 55 7.38 -1.76 4.32
CA LEU A 55 7.60 -2.20 2.94
C LEU A 55 8.73 -1.43 2.25
N HIS A 56 9.01 -0.21 2.70
CA HIS A 56 10.24 0.48 2.34
C HIS A 56 11.42 -0.12 3.13
N SER A 57 12.38 -0.78 2.45
CA SER A 57 13.45 -1.58 3.08
C SER A 57 14.35 -0.82 4.06
N HIS A 58 14.44 0.51 3.90
CA HIS A 58 15.22 1.40 4.76
C HIS A 58 14.36 2.30 5.66
N MET A 59 13.08 1.96 5.85
CA MET A 59 12.20 2.67 6.78
C MET A 59 12.71 2.49 8.22
N GLY A 60 12.83 3.59 8.97
CA GLY A 60 12.98 3.55 10.42
C GLY A 60 11.65 3.24 11.11
N LEU A 61 11.43 3.79 12.31
CA LEU A 61 10.11 3.76 12.92
C LEU A 61 9.22 4.83 12.25
N PRO A 62 8.06 4.48 11.69
CA PRO A 62 7.14 5.47 11.16
C PRO A 62 6.72 6.48 12.22
N ASP A 63 6.79 7.77 11.87
CA ASP A 63 6.49 8.91 12.76
C ASP A 63 5.35 9.79 12.23
N VAL A 64 4.91 9.58 10.98
CA VAL A 64 3.77 10.28 10.38
C VAL A 64 2.90 9.34 9.54
N ILE A 65 1.60 9.64 9.53
CA ILE A 65 0.60 8.93 8.73
C ILE A 65 -0.43 9.92 8.20
N ALA A 66 -0.94 9.68 6.98
CA ALA A 66 -2.05 10.43 6.40
C ALA A 66 -2.94 9.49 5.58
N PHE A 67 -4.26 9.64 5.69
CA PHE A 67 -5.24 8.92 4.86
C PHE A 67 -5.84 9.88 3.85
N GLU A 68 -6.10 9.42 2.63
CA GLU A 68 -6.59 10.25 1.51
C GLU A 68 -5.71 11.52 1.37
N TYR A 69 -4.39 11.31 1.29
CA TYR A 69 -3.39 12.37 1.22
C TYR A 69 -3.30 12.95 -0.19
N GLU A 70 -3.48 14.25 -0.31
CA GLU A 70 -3.49 14.95 -1.59
C GLU A 70 -2.06 15.24 -2.07
N LEU A 71 -1.73 14.76 -3.28
CA LEU A 71 -0.48 15.06 -3.98
C LEU A 71 -0.69 16.21 -4.95
N TYR A 72 -0.15 17.38 -4.58
CA TYR A 72 -0.08 18.61 -5.38
C TYR A 72 -1.42 19.14 -5.94
N GLY A 73 -2.56 18.64 -5.47
CA GLY A 73 -3.90 19.03 -5.93
C GLY A 73 -4.50 18.15 -7.01
N ASP A 74 -3.71 17.22 -7.55
CA ASP A 74 -4.10 16.45 -8.75
C ASP A 74 -4.46 15.00 -8.42
N TYR A 75 -3.83 14.43 -7.38
CA TYR A 75 -3.99 13.03 -7.01
C TYR A 75 -4.21 12.86 -5.52
N VAL A 76 -4.79 11.73 -5.13
CA VAL A 76 -5.00 11.35 -3.73
C VAL A 76 -4.47 9.95 -3.52
N CYS A 77 -3.60 9.76 -2.54
CA CYS A 77 -3.20 8.44 -2.06
C CYS A 77 -4.15 8.01 -0.95
N ASP A 78 -4.63 6.78 -0.99
CA ASP A 78 -5.48 6.26 0.10
C ASP A 78 -4.78 6.29 1.47
N LEU A 79 -3.48 5.96 1.49
CA LEU A 79 -2.65 6.00 2.69
C LEU A 79 -1.22 6.40 2.35
N VAL A 80 -0.64 7.26 3.18
CA VAL A 80 0.79 7.57 3.19
C VAL A 80 1.34 7.35 4.59
N VAL A 81 2.43 6.60 4.69
CA VAL A 81 3.17 6.36 5.92
C VAL A 81 4.59 6.85 5.74
N GLY A 82 5.12 7.58 6.72
CA GLY A 82 6.45 8.17 6.63
C GLY A 82 7.29 7.98 7.89
N ASP A 83 8.60 7.92 7.65
CA ASP A 83 9.65 8.31 8.57
C ASP A 83 10.18 9.65 8.06
N ARG A 84 9.56 10.72 8.56
CA ARG A 84 9.80 12.10 8.12
C ARG A 84 11.23 12.52 8.40
N LYS A 85 11.80 12.06 9.51
CA LYS A 85 13.19 12.33 9.89
C LYS A 85 14.18 11.78 8.86
N ASN A 86 14.00 10.54 8.41
CA ASN A 86 14.89 9.90 7.43
C ASN A 86 14.43 10.07 5.97
N ASN A 87 13.37 10.85 5.76
CA ASN A 87 12.82 11.17 4.44
C ASN A 87 12.40 9.92 3.64
N LYS A 88 11.83 8.93 4.32
CA LYS A 88 11.36 7.67 3.71
C LYS A 88 9.85 7.59 3.81
N TYR A 89 9.20 7.25 2.71
CA TYR A 89 7.74 7.17 2.66
C TYR A 89 7.26 5.94 1.90
N VAL A 90 6.06 5.49 2.24
CA VAL A 90 5.30 4.49 1.47
C VAL A 90 3.98 5.11 1.10
N PHE A 91 3.66 5.11 -0.20
CA PHE A 91 2.40 5.59 -0.74
C PHE A 91 1.59 4.38 -1.17
N ILE A 92 0.37 4.24 -0.67
CA ILE A 92 -0.45 3.05 -0.83
C ILE A 92 -1.74 3.42 -1.55
N GLU A 93 -2.07 2.64 -2.58
CA GLU A 93 -3.39 2.56 -3.19
C GLU A 93 -4.07 1.25 -2.76
N PHE A 94 -5.28 1.36 -2.21
CA PHE A 94 -6.14 0.22 -1.95
C PHE A 94 -7.13 0.05 -3.08
N GLU A 95 -7.25 -1.18 -3.56
CA GLU A 95 -8.28 -1.57 -4.50
C GLU A 95 -9.15 -2.66 -3.88
N GLU A 96 -10.27 -2.98 -4.53
CA GLU A 96 -11.18 -4.01 -4.04
C GLU A 96 -10.55 -5.41 -3.92
N ALA A 97 -11.10 -6.24 -3.03
CA ALA A 97 -10.65 -7.60 -2.79
C ALA A 97 -11.66 -8.64 -3.31
N LYS A 98 -11.99 -8.56 -4.61
CA LYS A 98 -12.91 -9.48 -5.29
C LYS A 98 -12.17 -10.54 -6.08
N LYS A 99 -12.91 -11.55 -6.52
CA LYS A 99 -12.37 -12.64 -7.34
C LYS A 99 -11.71 -12.17 -8.63
N ASP A 100 -12.23 -11.11 -9.24
CA ASP A 100 -11.75 -10.57 -10.51
C ASP A 100 -10.94 -9.26 -10.37
N SER A 101 -10.56 -8.89 -9.14
CA SER A 101 -9.79 -7.66 -8.88
C SER A 101 -8.38 -7.68 -9.46
N ILE A 102 -7.73 -8.84 -9.57
CA ILE A 102 -6.38 -8.93 -10.15
C ILE A 102 -6.43 -9.40 -11.60
N PHE A 103 -7.13 -10.52 -11.82
CA PHE A 103 -7.26 -11.12 -13.14
C PHE A 103 -8.71 -11.35 -13.49
N ARG A 104 -9.04 -11.17 -14.76
CA ARG A 104 -10.40 -11.39 -15.27
C ARG A 104 -10.38 -12.17 -16.57
N LYS A 105 -11.48 -12.87 -16.85
CA LYS A 105 -11.66 -13.53 -18.13
C LYS A 105 -11.99 -12.50 -19.21
N ALA A 106 -11.28 -12.57 -20.33
CA ALA A 106 -11.51 -11.71 -21.48
C ALA A 106 -11.83 -12.54 -22.72
N GLY A 107 -13.10 -12.48 -23.14
CA GLY A 107 -13.60 -13.22 -24.30
C GLY A 107 -13.42 -14.74 -24.16
N LYS A 108 -12.89 -15.37 -25.22
CA LYS A 108 -12.71 -16.82 -25.32
C LYS A 108 -11.29 -17.31 -24.97
N LYS A 109 -10.39 -16.42 -24.54
CA LYS A 109 -9.01 -16.81 -24.20
C LYS A 109 -8.99 -17.70 -22.95
N SER A 110 -8.09 -18.68 -22.94
CA SER A 110 -7.87 -19.55 -21.78
C SER A 110 -7.09 -18.85 -20.67
N THR A 111 -6.24 -17.88 -21.01
CA THR A 111 -5.49 -17.06 -20.06
C THR A 111 -6.29 -15.85 -19.61
N LEU A 112 -6.33 -15.60 -18.31
CA LEU A 112 -6.92 -14.37 -17.77
C LEU A 112 -6.05 -13.15 -18.09
N GLU A 113 -6.70 -12.01 -18.31
CA GLU A 113 -6.05 -10.71 -18.48
C GLU A 113 -5.98 -9.99 -17.14
N TRP A 114 -5.07 -9.03 -17.00
CA TRP A 114 -5.11 -8.11 -15.87
C TRP A 114 -6.46 -7.40 -15.83
N SER A 115 -7.01 -7.25 -14.64
CA SER A 115 -8.31 -6.62 -14.47
C SER A 115 -8.22 -5.12 -14.70
N LYS A 116 -9.37 -4.48 -14.90
CA LYS A 116 -9.43 -3.01 -14.94
C LYS A 116 -9.11 -2.40 -13.57
N CYS A 117 -9.54 -3.03 -12.49
CA CYS A 117 -9.26 -2.64 -11.12
C CYS A 117 -7.73 -2.66 -10.86
N PHE A 118 -7.05 -3.75 -11.21
CA PHE A 118 -5.60 -3.84 -11.08
C PHE A 118 -4.87 -2.75 -11.88
N GLU A 119 -5.20 -2.61 -13.16
CA GLU A 119 -4.52 -1.61 -14.01
C GLU A 119 -4.86 -0.17 -13.60
N HIS A 120 -6.03 0.08 -13.02
CA HIS A 120 -6.43 1.38 -12.49
C HIS A 120 -5.54 1.81 -11.32
N GLY A 121 -5.55 1.08 -10.21
CA GLY A 121 -4.68 1.38 -9.07
C GLY A 121 -3.20 1.36 -9.43
N TYR A 122 -2.77 0.46 -10.33
CA TYR A 122 -1.39 0.47 -10.83
C TYR A 122 -1.05 1.76 -11.59
N SER A 123 -1.97 2.26 -12.42
CA SER A 123 -1.78 3.50 -13.17
C SER A 123 -1.74 4.74 -12.28
N GLN A 124 -2.57 4.81 -11.23
CA GLN A 124 -2.51 5.92 -10.27
C GLN A 124 -1.13 6.03 -9.60
N ILE A 125 -0.51 4.90 -9.24
CA ILE A 125 0.84 4.90 -8.67
C ILE A 125 1.89 5.41 -9.68
N ILE A 126 1.72 5.09 -10.97
CA ILE A 126 2.58 5.65 -12.03
C ILE A 126 2.42 7.17 -12.10
N ASP A 127 1.19 7.67 -12.03
CA ASP A 127 0.91 9.11 -12.03
C ASP A 127 1.53 9.79 -10.80
N TRP A 128 1.56 9.11 -9.64
CA TRP A 128 2.28 9.60 -8.47
C TRP A 128 3.79 9.69 -8.71
N PHE A 129 4.39 8.71 -9.38
CA PHE A 129 5.81 8.75 -9.74
C PHE A 129 6.10 9.95 -10.65
N GLU A 130 5.25 10.19 -11.65
CA GLU A 130 5.36 11.32 -12.56
C GLU A 130 5.29 12.66 -11.82
N ILE A 131 4.22 12.91 -11.06
CA ILE A 131 4.02 14.21 -10.41
C ILE A 131 5.09 14.49 -9.34
N MET A 132 5.55 13.45 -8.64
CA MET A 132 6.65 13.57 -7.67
C MET A 132 7.97 13.92 -8.37
N SER A 133 8.23 13.36 -9.56
CA SER A 133 9.44 13.66 -10.34
C SER A 133 9.47 15.10 -10.84
N VAL A 134 8.32 15.64 -11.27
CA VAL A 134 8.18 17.01 -11.77
C VAL A 134 8.33 18.04 -10.64
N ASN A 135 7.93 17.68 -9.41
CA ASN A 135 7.94 18.59 -8.27
C ASN A 135 9.22 18.48 -7.40
N VAL A 136 10.28 17.82 -7.86
CA VAL A 136 11.54 17.74 -7.11
C VAL A 136 12.14 19.14 -6.88
N ASN A 137 12.60 19.37 -5.66
CA ASN A 137 13.21 20.59 -5.13
C ASN A 137 12.33 21.85 -5.16
N THR A 138 11.02 21.70 -5.37
CA THR A 138 10.07 22.82 -5.27
C THR A 138 9.77 23.17 -3.81
N ASP A 139 9.32 24.40 -3.57
CA ASP A 139 8.88 24.83 -2.23
C ASP A 139 7.61 24.10 -1.78
N LYS A 140 6.76 23.67 -2.72
CA LYS A 140 5.60 22.82 -2.43
C LYS A 140 6.04 21.49 -1.80
N THR A 141 7.01 20.80 -2.40
CA THR A 141 7.52 19.51 -1.88
C THR A 141 8.17 19.69 -0.51
N LYS A 142 8.96 20.75 -0.31
CA LYS A 142 9.53 21.08 1.01
C LYS A 142 8.46 21.36 2.04
N ALA A 143 7.40 22.08 1.69
CA ALA A 143 6.29 22.36 2.60
C ALA A 143 5.54 21.07 2.99
N MET A 144 5.28 20.19 2.01
CA MET A 144 4.56 18.94 2.21
C MET A 144 5.36 17.93 3.05
N PHE A 145 6.62 17.69 2.70
CA PHE A 145 7.42 16.58 3.26
C PHE A 145 8.56 17.01 4.17
N GLY A 146 8.89 18.31 4.21
CA GLY A 146 10.07 18.85 4.90
C GLY A 146 11.37 18.74 4.09
N HIS A 147 11.33 18.11 2.92
CA HIS A 147 12.50 17.82 2.08
C HIS A 147 12.24 18.22 0.63
N GLY A 148 13.28 18.61 -0.10
CA GLY A 148 13.15 18.96 -1.52
C GLY A 148 12.93 17.74 -2.43
N LYS A 149 13.40 16.57 -2.02
CA LYS A 149 13.19 15.30 -2.73
C LYS A 149 12.69 14.29 -1.71
N VAL A 150 11.73 13.46 -2.09
CA VAL A 150 11.19 12.39 -1.25
C VAL A 150 11.73 11.06 -1.73
N ASP A 151 12.19 10.20 -0.82
CA ASP A 151 12.45 8.80 -1.12
C ASP A 151 11.22 7.99 -0.76
N PHE A 152 10.58 7.37 -1.75
CA PHE A 152 9.33 6.67 -1.52
C PHE A 152 9.19 5.41 -2.35
N VAL A 153 8.28 4.54 -1.89
CA VAL A 153 7.85 3.34 -2.59
C VAL A 153 6.34 3.42 -2.82
N GLY A 154 5.91 3.12 -4.04
CA GLY A 154 4.50 2.94 -4.39
C GLY A 154 4.05 1.51 -4.16
N VAL A 155 2.90 1.32 -3.50
CA VAL A 155 2.32 0.03 -3.16
C VAL A 155 0.87 -0.05 -3.62
N LEU A 156 0.55 -1.09 -4.35
CA LEU A 156 -0.82 -1.49 -4.68
C LEU A 156 -1.23 -2.65 -3.79
N VAL A 157 -2.33 -2.51 -3.05
CA VAL A 157 -2.94 -3.62 -2.30
C VAL A 157 -4.31 -3.94 -2.91
N VAL A 158 -4.43 -5.14 -3.49
CA VAL A 158 -5.57 -5.50 -4.36
C VAL A 158 -5.85 -7.00 -4.31
N GLY A 159 -7.13 -7.38 -4.33
CA GLY A 159 -7.51 -8.79 -4.46
C GLY A 159 -7.15 -9.67 -3.26
N ARG A 160 -7.51 -10.95 -3.39
CA ARG A 160 -7.23 -11.98 -2.38
C ARG A 160 -6.40 -13.11 -2.96
N GLU A 161 -5.50 -13.63 -2.16
CA GLU A 161 -4.64 -14.77 -2.50
C GLU A 161 -5.46 -16.04 -2.75
N THR A 162 -6.61 -16.18 -2.05
CA THR A 162 -7.53 -17.33 -2.19
C THR A 162 -8.16 -17.46 -3.57
N TYR A 163 -8.20 -16.36 -4.34
CA TYR A 163 -8.75 -16.33 -5.69
C TYR A 163 -7.73 -16.59 -6.79
N LEU A 164 -6.45 -16.72 -6.44
CA LEU A 164 -5.38 -16.89 -7.40
C LEU A 164 -4.90 -18.35 -7.44
N ASP A 165 -4.77 -18.89 -8.65
CA ASP A 165 -4.04 -20.12 -8.88
C ASP A 165 -2.50 -19.91 -8.82
N ILE A 166 -1.74 -21.00 -8.89
CA ILE A 166 -0.26 -20.94 -8.81
C ILE A 166 0.33 -20.08 -9.93
N ARG A 167 -0.23 -20.14 -11.14
CA ARG A 167 0.26 -19.39 -12.29
C ARG A 167 -0.04 -17.90 -12.15
N GLU A 168 -1.21 -17.57 -11.63
CA GLU A 168 -1.65 -16.19 -11.36
C GLU A 168 -0.78 -15.55 -10.27
N LYS A 169 -0.48 -16.28 -9.20
CA LYS A 169 0.48 -15.83 -8.16
C LYS A 169 1.86 -15.54 -8.76
N GLN A 170 2.35 -16.41 -9.65
CA GLN A 170 3.63 -16.18 -10.35
C GLN A 170 3.59 -14.94 -11.24
N ARG A 171 2.45 -14.67 -11.90
CA ARG A 171 2.29 -13.47 -12.72
C ARG A 171 2.26 -12.20 -11.88
N LEU A 172 1.58 -12.21 -10.73
CA LEU A 172 1.61 -11.11 -9.77
C LEU A 172 3.03 -10.86 -9.26
N ALA A 173 3.73 -11.91 -8.84
CA ALA A 173 5.13 -11.82 -8.41
C ALA A 173 6.04 -11.27 -9.52
N TYR A 174 5.81 -11.66 -10.77
CA TYR A 174 6.54 -11.11 -11.92
C TYR A 174 6.28 -9.61 -12.08
N ARG A 175 5.01 -9.17 -12.04
CA ARG A 175 4.64 -7.75 -12.14
C ARG A 175 5.28 -6.93 -11.01
N THR A 176 5.27 -7.43 -9.78
CA THR A 176 5.91 -6.81 -8.61
C THR A 176 7.43 -6.76 -8.73
N GLY A 177 8.08 -7.86 -9.10
CA GLY A 177 9.53 -8.01 -9.00
C GLY A 177 10.32 -7.61 -10.25
N LYS A 178 9.68 -7.55 -11.42
CA LYS A 178 10.37 -7.40 -12.72
C LYS A 178 9.94 -6.16 -13.50
N THR A 179 8.81 -5.55 -13.19
CA THR A 179 8.40 -4.29 -13.83
C THR A 179 8.96 -3.10 -13.07
N LYS A 180 9.47 -2.11 -13.81
CA LYS A 180 10.00 -0.87 -13.28
C LYS A 180 9.38 0.32 -14.01
N VAL A 181 9.12 1.38 -13.28
CA VAL A 181 8.64 2.68 -13.75
C VAL A 181 9.60 3.71 -13.17
N ASP A 182 10.25 4.50 -14.03
CA ASP A 182 11.33 5.42 -13.62
C ASP A 182 12.42 4.74 -12.74
N SER A 183 12.85 3.54 -13.13
CA SER A 183 13.79 2.69 -12.38
C SER A 183 13.31 2.21 -10.99
N GLN A 184 12.08 2.55 -10.60
CA GLN A 184 11.46 2.17 -9.33
C GLN A 184 10.47 1.02 -9.55
N GLY A 185 10.36 0.11 -8.58
CA GLY A 185 9.35 -0.94 -8.61
C GLY A 185 8.06 -0.47 -7.95
N ILE A 186 6.91 -0.93 -8.45
CA ILE A 186 5.64 -0.83 -7.76
C ILE A 186 5.41 -2.16 -7.04
N LEU A 187 5.29 -2.13 -5.71
CA LEU A 187 5.01 -3.32 -4.94
C LEU A 187 3.54 -3.66 -5.06
N CYS A 188 3.20 -4.90 -5.44
CA CYS A 188 1.80 -5.34 -5.48
C CYS A 188 1.60 -6.47 -4.47
N TYR A 189 0.60 -6.32 -3.59
CA TYR A 189 0.22 -7.28 -2.56
C TYR A 189 -1.26 -7.63 -2.68
N THR A 190 -1.60 -8.90 -2.42
CA THR A 190 -2.96 -9.27 -2.00
C THR A 190 -3.16 -8.82 -0.55
N PHE A 191 -4.41 -8.67 -0.10
CA PHE A 191 -4.65 -8.39 1.33
C PHE A 191 -4.12 -9.49 2.24
N ASP A 192 -4.18 -10.76 1.80
CA ASP A 192 -3.60 -11.88 2.54
C ASP A 192 -2.06 -11.80 2.56
N GLY A 193 -1.43 -11.48 1.42
CA GLY A 193 0.02 -11.30 1.35
C GLY A 193 0.53 -10.12 2.20
N LEU A 194 -0.27 -9.05 2.32
CA LEU A 194 0.02 -7.94 3.23
C LEU A 194 -0.07 -8.38 4.69
N LEU A 195 -1.09 -9.16 5.05
CA LEU A 195 -1.22 -9.73 6.39
C LEU A 195 -0.03 -10.65 6.73
N ASP A 196 0.41 -11.48 5.78
CA ASP A 196 1.59 -12.34 5.96
C ASP A 196 2.85 -11.51 6.21
N PHE A 197 3.07 -10.45 5.42
CA PHE A 197 4.18 -9.51 5.62
C PHE A 197 4.16 -8.91 7.03
N ILE A 198 3.00 -8.38 7.44
CA ILE A 198 2.80 -7.76 8.77
C ILE A 198 3.05 -8.79 9.89
N SER A 199 2.54 -10.01 9.74
CA SER A 199 2.68 -11.07 10.73
C SER A 199 4.13 -11.51 10.91
N ILE A 200 4.86 -11.68 9.80
CA ILE A 200 6.30 -11.98 9.81
C ILE A 200 7.05 -10.84 10.51
N ARG A 201 6.76 -9.59 10.14
CA ARG A 201 7.41 -8.42 10.75
C ARG A 201 7.13 -8.31 12.25
N LEU A 202 5.91 -8.55 12.69
CA LEU A 202 5.55 -8.54 14.10
C LEU A 202 6.25 -9.65 14.89
N SER A 203 6.46 -10.81 14.27
CA SER A 203 7.15 -11.93 14.91
C SER A 203 8.62 -11.64 15.19
N SER A 204 9.30 -10.82 14.37
CA SER A 204 10.70 -10.44 14.63
C SER A 204 10.83 -9.60 15.90
N TYR A 205 9.82 -8.80 16.27
CA TYR A 205 9.84 -8.03 17.52
C TYR A 205 9.56 -8.86 18.77
N LYS A 206 9.04 -10.09 18.62
CA LYS A 206 8.82 -10.99 19.76
C LYS A 206 10.10 -11.72 20.19
N LEU A 207 11.13 -11.73 19.35
CA LEU A 207 12.41 -12.40 19.63
C LEU A 207 13.40 -11.51 20.39
N ASP A 208 13.09 -10.22 20.54
CA ASP A 208 13.93 -9.22 21.23
C ASP A 208 13.49 -8.96 22.69
N ILE A 209 12.63 -9.82 23.26
CA ILE A 209 12.16 -9.77 24.67
C ILE A 209 12.61 -11.03 25.41
#